data_AF-A0A2S4LK47-F1
#
_entry.id   AF-A0A2S4LK47-F1
#
_cell.length_a   1.000
_cell.length_b   1.000
_cell.length_c   1.000
_cell.angle_alpha   90.00
_cell.angle_beta   90.00
_cell.angle_gamma   90.00
#
_symmetry.space_group_name_H-M   'P 1'
#
loop_
_entity.id
_entity.type
_entity.pdbx_description
1 polymer ?
#
loop_
_entity_poly.entity_id
_entity_poly.type
_entity_poly.pdbx_seq_one_letter_code
_entity_poly.pdbx_strand_id
1 'polypeptide(L)'
;MTALKLPRTLRLDPSDNFVFAHPAEPGEWAVTGSFLFWDQDLPALEGKARAAFRSGFVGVTSLGFSTLVVVSEASEAERDAAVEDLARHIQERLGAPDRATARAAAREEIDFAASLCGVPIGSVVAMHRTQTDGEISEAFRTLHQRDAGTPGADRLHAHARAFRFVETDEEEPEERADLIGLARASTSSGT
;
A
#
# COMPACT_ATOMS: atom_id res chain seq x y z
N MET A 1 22.18 17.80 -8.93
CA MET A 1 21.17 17.04 -9.67
C MET A 1 20.34 16.32 -8.63
N THR A 2 19.01 16.47 -8.64
CA THR A 2 18.15 15.71 -7.74
C THR A 2 18.18 14.26 -8.22
N ALA A 3 18.53 13.31 -7.35
CA ALA A 3 18.49 11.89 -7.69
C ALA A 3 17.05 11.46 -7.95
N LEU A 4 16.85 10.57 -8.94
CA LEU A 4 15.57 9.92 -9.19
C LEU A 4 15.19 9.08 -7.97
N LYS A 5 13.90 9.10 -7.62
CA LYS A 5 13.37 8.34 -6.48
C LYS A 5 12.18 7.52 -6.91
N LEU A 6 12.09 6.30 -6.39
CA LEU A 6 10.98 5.39 -6.62
C LEU A 6 10.59 4.71 -5.29
N PRO A 7 9.32 4.29 -5.15
CA PRO A 7 8.91 3.54 -3.98
C PRO A 7 9.37 2.08 -4.11
N ARG A 8 9.86 1.52 -3.01
CA ARG A 8 10.12 0.09 -2.86
C ARG A 8 9.18 -0.53 -1.85
N THR A 9 8.69 -1.74 -2.10
CA THR A 9 7.88 -2.49 -1.14
C THR A 9 8.62 -2.61 0.19
N LEU A 10 7.90 -2.40 1.29
CA LEU A 10 8.45 -2.46 2.63
C LEU A 10 7.59 -3.36 3.51
N ARG A 11 8.21 -4.42 4.03
CA ARG A 11 7.58 -5.30 5.01
C ARG A 11 8.25 -5.10 6.36
N LEU A 12 7.58 -4.40 7.28
CA LEU A 12 8.08 -4.16 8.65
C LEU A 12 7.94 -5.40 9.54
N ASP A 13 6.93 -6.21 9.27
CA ASP A 13 6.63 -7.45 9.97
C ASP A 13 5.86 -8.42 9.03
N PRO A 14 5.67 -9.70 9.39
CA PRO A 14 5.04 -10.69 8.50
C PRO A 14 3.55 -10.43 8.14
N SER A 15 2.91 -9.37 8.62
CA SER A 15 1.48 -9.06 8.44
C SER A 15 1.03 -9.10 6.99
N ASP A 16 1.82 -8.61 6.03
CA ASP A 16 1.49 -8.64 4.61
C ASP A 16 1.12 -10.07 4.13
N ASN A 17 1.73 -11.12 4.69
CA ASN A 17 1.43 -12.52 4.37
C ASN A 17 0.03 -12.96 4.81
N PHE A 18 -0.52 -12.31 5.84
CA PHE A 18 -1.85 -12.58 6.37
C PHE A 18 -2.89 -11.65 5.76
N VAL A 19 -2.51 -10.44 5.35
CA VAL A 19 -3.41 -9.43 4.76
C VAL A 19 -3.67 -9.70 3.28
N PHE A 20 -2.65 -10.10 2.51
CA PHE A 20 -2.78 -10.30 1.06
C PHE A 20 -2.77 -11.77 0.66
N ALA A 21 -3.40 -12.07 -0.48
CA ALA A 21 -3.36 -13.41 -1.06
C ALA A 21 -1.99 -13.68 -1.69
N HIS A 22 -1.43 -12.65 -2.33
CA HIS A 22 -0.11 -12.64 -2.94
C HIS A 22 0.66 -11.45 -2.39
N PRO A 23 1.45 -11.61 -1.32
CA PRO A 23 2.27 -10.53 -0.79
C PRO A 23 3.51 -10.31 -1.69
N ALA A 24 3.91 -9.06 -1.90
CA ALA A 24 5.14 -8.73 -2.64
C ALA A 24 6.38 -9.03 -1.80
N GLU A 25 7.49 -9.42 -2.44
CA GLU A 25 8.76 -9.51 -1.71
C GLU A 25 9.23 -8.10 -1.29
N PRO A 26 9.86 -7.95 -0.11
CA PRO A 26 10.38 -6.66 0.33
C PRO A 26 11.52 -6.18 -0.57
N GLY A 27 11.51 -4.89 -0.92
CA GLY A 27 12.54 -4.25 -1.74
C GLY A 27 12.28 -4.27 -3.25
N GLU A 28 11.19 -4.86 -3.71
CA GLU A 28 10.74 -4.71 -5.11
C GLU A 28 10.38 -3.24 -5.40
N TRP A 29 10.65 -2.74 -6.60
CA TRP A 29 10.06 -1.48 -7.04
C TRP A 29 8.55 -1.59 -7.06
N ALA A 30 7.87 -0.51 -6.68
CA ALA A 30 6.43 -0.53 -6.48
C ALA A 30 5.70 0.52 -7.34
N VAL A 31 4.43 0.25 -7.59
CA VAL A 31 3.43 1.19 -8.12
C VAL A 31 2.19 1.16 -7.22
N THR A 32 1.23 2.07 -7.42
CA THR A 32 -0.01 2.06 -6.63
C THR A 32 -0.90 0.87 -7.00
N GLY A 33 -0.91 0.49 -8.28
CA GLY A 33 -1.55 -0.74 -8.75
C GLY A 33 -3.07 -0.61 -8.95
N SER A 34 -3.61 0.60 -9.03
CA SER A 34 -5.05 0.84 -9.21
C SER A 34 -5.61 0.23 -10.49
N PHE A 35 -4.80 0.14 -11.55
CA PHE A 35 -5.17 -0.53 -12.80
C PHE A 35 -5.59 -2.00 -12.63
N LEU A 36 -5.14 -2.70 -11.58
CA LEU A 36 -5.54 -4.08 -11.30
C LEU A 36 -7.03 -4.21 -10.90
N PHE A 37 -7.68 -3.09 -10.60
CA PHE A 37 -9.05 -3.04 -10.09
C PHE A 37 -10.04 -2.39 -11.07
N TRP A 38 -9.59 -1.97 -12.26
CA TRP A 38 -10.39 -1.19 -13.21
C TRP A 38 -11.68 -1.90 -13.67
N ASP A 39 -11.64 -3.22 -13.87
CA ASP A 39 -12.78 -4.03 -14.36
C ASP A 39 -13.35 -4.94 -13.26
N GLN A 40 -13.28 -4.48 -12.00
CA GLN A 40 -13.77 -5.24 -10.84
C GLN A 40 -14.97 -4.55 -10.18
N ASP A 41 -15.89 -5.36 -9.64
CA ASP A 41 -16.96 -4.89 -8.77
C ASP A 41 -16.39 -4.59 -7.36
N LEU A 42 -15.85 -3.37 -7.20
CA LEU A 42 -15.16 -2.96 -5.97
C LEU A 42 -16.03 -3.04 -4.71
N PRO A 43 -17.32 -2.66 -4.73
CA PRO A 43 -18.23 -2.84 -3.60
C PRO A 43 -18.40 -4.30 -3.17
N ALA A 44 -18.29 -5.24 -4.10
CA ALA A 44 -18.42 -6.68 -3.84
C ALA A 44 -17.10 -7.35 -3.38
N LEU A 45 -15.99 -6.60 -3.32
CA LEU A 45 -14.72 -7.17 -2.84
C LEU A 45 -14.80 -7.51 -1.35
N GLU A 46 -14.33 -8.70 -1.00
CA GLU A 46 -14.29 -9.19 0.37
C GLU A 46 -12.88 -9.67 0.78
N GLY A 47 -12.66 -9.80 2.09
CA GLY A 47 -11.45 -10.39 2.67
C GLY A 47 -10.15 -9.78 2.13
N LYS A 48 -9.23 -10.65 1.69
CA LYS A 48 -7.90 -10.27 1.18
C LYS A 48 -7.96 -9.43 -0.10
N ALA A 49 -8.97 -9.62 -0.95
CA ALA A 49 -9.14 -8.83 -2.17
C ALA A 49 -9.54 -7.38 -1.83
N ARG A 50 -10.46 -7.21 -0.87
CA ARG A 50 -10.81 -5.89 -0.33
C ARG A 50 -9.61 -5.21 0.34
N ALA A 51 -8.78 -5.97 1.06
CA ALA A 51 -7.57 -5.44 1.68
C ALA A 51 -6.54 -4.97 0.63
N ALA A 52 -6.32 -5.78 -0.42
CA ALA A 52 -5.46 -5.41 -1.55
C ALA A 52 -5.95 -4.14 -2.25
N PHE A 53 -7.27 -4.01 -2.46
CA PHE A 53 -7.86 -2.77 -2.97
C PHE A 53 -7.62 -1.60 -2.01
N ARG A 54 -7.98 -1.73 -0.73
CA ARG A 54 -7.97 -0.58 0.18
C ARG A 54 -6.60 -0.01 0.51
N SER A 55 -5.52 -0.81 0.47
CA SER A 55 -4.22 -0.37 0.98
C SER A 55 -2.99 -1.01 0.33
N GLY A 56 -3.15 -1.80 -0.73
CA GLY A 56 -2.02 -2.49 -1.36
C GLY A 56 -1.33 -1.62 -2.40
N PHE A 57 -0.04 -1.36 -2.23
CA PHE A 57 0.89 -1.08 -3.34
C PHE A 57 1.26 -2.39 -4.03
N VAL A 58 1.74 -2.32 -5.26
CA VAL A 58 2.08 -3.50 -6.08
C VAL A 58 3.55 -3.54 -6.40
N GLY A 59 4.23 -4.64 -6.05
CA GLY A 59 5.60 -4.91 -6.50
C GLY A 59 5.62 -5.28 -7.98
N VAL A 60 6.42 -4.58 -8.78
CA VAL A 60 6.38 -4.70 -10.26
C VAL A 60 6.99 -6.01 -10.76
N THR A 61 7.85 -6.66 -9.98
CA THR A 61 8.47 -7.92 -10.38
C THR A 61 7.51 -9.08 -10.10
N SER A 62 6.83 -9.10 -8.96
CA SER A 62 5.93 -10.21 -8.56
C SER A 62 4.44 -9.99 -8.88
N LEU A 63 3.99 -8.75 -9.08
CA LEU A 63 2.60 -8.31 -8.91
C LEU A 63 1.99 -8.66 -7.54
N GLY A 64 2.83 -8.89 -6.54
CA GLY A 64 2.37 -9.03 -5.16
C GLY A 64 2.00 -7.68 -4.55
N PHE A 65 1.28 -7.73 -3.43
CA PHE A 65 0.86 -6.54 -2.69
C PHE A 65 1.71 -6.29 -1.45
N SER A 66 1.96 -5.02 -1.14
CA SER A 66 2.55 -4.60 0.14
C SER A 66 1.75 -3.45 0.75
N THR A 67 1.60 -3.43 2.07
CA THR A 67 0.86 -2.38 2.78
C THR A 67 1.62 -1.05 2.80
N LEU A 68 2.95 -1.12 2.72
CA LEU A 68 3.85 0.01 2.86
C LEU A 68 4.88 0.01 1.75
N VAL A 69 5.33 1.21 1.40
CA VAL A 69 6.51 1.41 0.56
C VAL A 69 7.48 2.37 1.24
N VAL A 70 8.75 2.29 0.87
CA VAL A 70 9.79 3.23 1.29
C VAL A 70 10.35 3.96 0.09
N VAL A 71 10.48 5.28 0.20
CA VAL A 71 11.10 6.10 -0.84
C VAL A 71 12.59 5.79 -0.91
N SER A 72 13.06 5.33 -2.06
CA SER A 72 14.44 4.92 -2.30
C SER A 72 15.02 5.65 -3.50
N GLU A 73 16.33 5.89 -3.49
CA GLU A 73 17.04 6.36 -4.69
C GLU A 73 17.02 5.27 -5.76
N ALA A 74 16.83 5.69 -7.02
CA ALA A 74 16.86 4.83 -8.18
C ALA A 74 17.77 5.43 -9.26
N SER A 75 18.45 4.58 -10.00
CA SER A 75 19.08 4.93 -11.27
C SER A 75 18.06 4.87 -12.42
N GLU A 76 18.35 5.55 -13.53
CA GLU A 76 17.53 5.43 -14.75
C GLU A 76 17.48 3.99 -15.26
N ALA A 77 18.58 3.23 -15.12
CA ALA A 77 18.62 1.82 -15.50
C ALA A 77 17.67 0.95 -14.64
N GLU A 78 17.59 1.22 -13.33
CA GLU A 78 16.64 0.53 -12.45
C GLU A 78 15.20 0.90 -12.78
N ARG A 79 14.92 2.18 -13.08
CA ARG A 79 13.59 2.63 -13.53
C ARG A 79 13.18 1.96 -14.84
N ASP A 80 14.09 1.88 -15.80
CA ASP A 80 13.83 1.22 -17.07
C ASP A 80 13.59 -0.29 -16.90
N ALA A 81 14.33 -0.95 -16.01
CA ALA A 81 14.09 -2.35 -15.68
C ALA A 81 12.72 -2.55 -15.00
N ALA A 82 12.32 -1.67 -14.08
CA ALA A 82 11.00 -1.71 -13.44
C ALA A 82 9.86 -1.54 -14.46
N VAL A 83 10.03 -0.65 -15.44
CA VAL A 83 9.08 -0.50 -16.55
C VAL A 83 8.99 -1.76 -17.39
N GLU A 84 10.12 -2.41 -17.70
CA GLU A 84 10.11 -3.64 -18.48
C GLU A 84 9.44 -4.81 -17.74
N ASP A 85 9.66 -4.93 -16.44
CA ASP A 85 9.02 -5.92 -15.57
C ASP A 85 7.51 -5.71 -15.53
N LEU A 86 7.05 -4.48 -15.29
CA LEU A 86 5.62 -4.18 -15.26
C LEU A 86 4.97 -4.36 -16.64
N ALA A 87 5.62 -3.91 -17.71
CA ALA A 87 5.13 -4.07 -19.08
C ALA A 87 4.94 -5.54 -19.45
N ARG A 88 5.79 -6.44 -18.94
CA ARG A 88 5.65 -7.89 -19.16
C ARG A 88 4.34 -8.37 -18.57
N HIS A 89 4.05 -8.00 -17.33
CA HIS A 89 2.79 -8.37 -16.68
C HIS A 89 1.56 -7.76 -17.35
N ILE A 90 1.63 -6.49 -17.75
CA ILE A 90 0.52 -5.82 -18.45
C ILE A 90 0.18 -6.58 -19.75
N GLN A 91 1.19 -7.01 -20.50
CA GLN A 91 0.97 -7.77 -21.73
C GLN A 91 0.46 -9.19 -21.44
N GLU A 92 1.12 -9.93 -20.54
CA GLU A 92 0.83 -11.34 -20.31
C GLU A 92 -0.46 -11.59 -19.53
N ARG A 93 -0.85 -10.68 -18.62
CA ARG A 93 -1.96 -10.87 -17.67
C ARG A 93 -3.11 -9.91 -17.88
N LEU A 94 -2.85 -8.71 -18.38
CA LEU A 94 -3.89 -7.68 -18.57
C LEU A 94 -4.27 -7.48 -20.04
N GLY A 95 -3.64 -8.23 -20.96
CA GLY A 95 -4.08 -8.33 -22.34
C GLY A 95 -3.76 -7.12 -23.22
N ALA A 96 -2.71 -6.36 -22.90
CA ALA A 96 -2.26 -5.30 -23.80
C ALA A 96 -1.94 -5.87 -25.22
N PRO A 97 -2.36 -5.17 -26.29
CA PRO A 97 -2.34 -5.71 -27.65
C PRO A 97 -0.93 -5.96 -28.20
N ASP A 98 0.04 -5.17 -27.75
CA ASP A 98 1.42 -5.26 -28.16
C ASP A 98 2.37 -4.75 -27.06
N ARG A 99 3.67 -5.04 -27.23
CA ARG A 99 4.71 -4.69 -26.26
C ARG A 99 4.88 -3.17 -26.08
N ALA A 100 4.72 -2.39 -27.14
CA ALA A 100 4.90 -0.94 -27.06
C ALA A 100 3.77 -0.29 -26.25
N THR A 101 2.52 -0.73 -26.46
CA THR A 101 1.36 -0.32 -25.66
C THR A 101 1.54 -0.71 -24.19
N ALA A 102 2.00 -1.94 -23.91
CA ALA A 102 2.26 -2.38 -22.53
C ALA A 102 3.37 -1.56 -21.85
N ARG A 103 4.43 -1.22 -22.59
CA ARG A 103 5.54 -0.39 -22.08
C ARG A 103 5.12 1.04 -21.82
N ALA A 104 4.26 1.62 -22.67
CA ALA A 104 3.72 2.96 -22.46
C ALA A 104 2.88 3.03 -21.17
N ALA A 105 1.96 2.09 -20.98
CA ALA A 105 1.16 2.00 -19.76
C ALA A 105 2.04 1.78 -18.51
N ALA A 106 3.01 0.86 -18.57
CA ALA A 106 3.94 0.64 -17.46
C ALA A 106 4.76 1.88 -17.12
N ARG A 107 5.15 2.68 -18.12
CA ARG A 107 5.88 3.93 -17.91
C ARG A 107 5.03 4.95 -17.15
N GLU A 108 3.77 5.12 -17.54
CA GLU A 108 2.85 6.04 -16.87
C GLU A 108 2.67 5.67 -15.39
N GLU A 109 2.49 4.38 -15.09
CA GLU A 109 2.38 3.89 -13.71
C GLU A 109 3.65 4.14 -12.87
N ILE A 110 4.83 3.90 -13.46
CA ILE A 110 6.12 4.13 -12.79
C ILE A 110 6.37 5.62 -12.57
N ASP A 111 6.01 6.47 -13.53
CA ASP A 111 6.18 7.92 -13.43
C ASP A 111 5.20 8.52 -12.42
N PHE A 112 3.98 8.02 -12.35
CA PHE A 112 3.05 8.36 -11.29
C PHE A 112 3.58 7.95 -9.92
N ALA A 113 4.09 6.72 -9.76
CA ALA A 113 4.70 6.25 -8.52
C ALA A 113 5.92 7.10 -8.10
N ALA A 114 6.73 7.55 -9.07
CA ALA A 114 7.83 8.48 -8.84
C ALA A 114 7.34 9.84 -8.33
N SER A 115 6.20 10.33 -8.82
CA SER A 115 5.63 11.61 -8.39
C SER A 115 5.26 11.63 -6.90
N LEU A 116 4.92 10.47 -6.32
CA LEU A 116 4.65 10.29 -4.88
C LEU A 116 5.91 10.41 -4.01
N CYS A 117 7.09 10.30 -4.61
CA CYS A 117 8.38 10.27 -3.93
C CYS A 117 9.03 11.64 -3.73
N GLY A 118 8.23 12.72 -3.76
CA GLY A 118 8.68 14.09 -3.47
C GLY A 118 9.18 14.32 -2.03
N VAL A 119 8.99 13.35 -1.15
CA VAL A 119 9.43 13.34 0.25
C VAL A 119 10.90 12.85 0.41
N PRO A 120 11.52 12.97 1.60
CA PRO A 120 12.88 12.47 1.84
C PRO A 120 13.05 10.97 1.54
N ILE A 121 14.27 10.56 1.19
CA ILE A 121 14.62 9.14 1.08
C ILE A 121 14.51 8.49 2.46
N GLY A 122 14.01 7.25 2.50
CA GLY A 122 13.72 6.53 3.73
C GLY A 122 12.34 6.85 4.32
N SER A 123 11.62 7.83 3.78
CA SER A 123 10.22 8.06 4.15
C SER A 123 9.37 6.85 3.80
N VAL A 124 8.57 6.39 4.76
CA VAL A 124 7.62 5.30 4.58
C VAL A 124 6.28 5.89 4.16
N VAL A 125 5.65 5.33 3.13
CA VAL A 125 4.36 5.79 2.61
C VAL A 125 3.36 4.66 2.71
N ALA A 126 2.15 5.01 3.15
CA ALA A 126 0.98 4.14 3.13
C ALA A 126 -0.08 4.76 2.22
N MET A 127 -0.88 3.91 1.57
CA MET A 127 -1.98 4.33 0.72
C MET A 127 -3.31 3.92 1.36
N HIS A 128 -4.34 4.71 1.11
CA HIS A 128 -5.72 4.31 1.27
C HIS A 128 -6.49 4.55 -0.02
N ARG A 129 -7.27 3.56 -0.48
CA ARG A 129 -8.16 3.67 -1.62
C ARG A 129 -9.61 3.55 -1.21
N THR A 130 -10.42 4.43 -1.80
CA THR A 130 -11.89 4.39 -1.77
C THR A 130 -12.41 4.40 -3.20
N GLN A 131 -13.68 4.05 -3.37
CA GLN A 131 -14.40 4.27 -4.61
C GLN A 131 -15.53 5.25 -4.34
N THR A 132 -15.72 6.23 -5.21
CA THR A 132 -16.85 7.17 -5.17
C THR A 132 -17.31 7.40 -6.59
N ASP A 133 -18.61 7.22 -6.84
CA ASP A 133 -19.23 7.39 -8.17
C ASP A 133 -18.56 6.59 -9.30
N GLY A 134 -18.02 5.41 -8.98
CA GLY A 134 -17.32 4.54 -9.93
C GLY A 134 -15.84 4.87 -10.10
N GLU A 135 -15.36 5.99 -9.59
CA GLU A 135 -13.96 6.41 -9.65
C GLU A 135 -13.17 5.95 -8.42
N ILE A 136 -11.93 5.53 -8.62
CA ILE A 136 -11.01 5.19 -7.52
C ILE A 136 -10.33 6.48 -7.04
N SER A 137 -10.44 6.76 -5.75
CA SER A 137 -9.71 7.85 -5.09
C SER A 137 -8.58 7.28 -4.24
N GLU A 138 -7.39 7.86 -4.36
CA GLU A 138 -6.17 7.45 -3.67
C GLU A 138 -5.70 8.54 -2.70
N ALA A 139 -5.57 8.19 -1.41
CA ALA A 139 -4.99 9.05 -0.40
C ALA A 139 -3.66 8.47 0.08
N PHE A 140 -2.60 9.28 0.08
CA PHE A 140 -1.25 8.88 0.49
C PHE A 140 -0.87 9.57 1.79
N ARG A 141 -0.30 8.81 2.73
CA ARG A 141 0.21 9.35 3.99
C ARG A 141 1.65 8.92 4.21
N THR A 142 2.50 9.87 4.59
CA THR A 142 3.89 9.59 4.98
C THR A 142 3.97 9.29 6.48
N LEU A 143 4.53 8.14 6.83
CA LEU A 143 4.76 7.72 8.19
C LEU A 143 6.15 8.22 8.63
N HIS A 144 6.17 8.98 9.72
CA HIS A 144 7.40 9.49 10.32
C HIS A 144 7.76 8.61 11.53
N GLN A 145 8.99 8.12 11.58
CA GLN A 145 9.52 7.61 12.85
C GLN A 145 9.67 8.79 13.80
N ARG A 146 9.12 8.68 15.02
CA ARG A 146 9.41 9.70 16.04
C ARG A 146 10.88 9.62 16.39
N ASP A 147 11.55 10.77 16.43
CA ASP A 147 12.93 10.86 16.87
C ASP A 147 13.07 10.27 18.28
N ALA A 148 14.15 9.51 18.48
CA ALA A 148 14.52 8.89 19.75
C ALA A 148 14.78 9.89 20.90
N GLY A 149 14.68 11.20 20.63
CA GLY A 149 14.79 12.29 21.60
C GLY A 149 13.46 12.87 22.09
N THR A 150 12.31 12.31 21.70
CA THR A 150 10.99 12.79 22.16
C THR A 150 10.81 12.48 23.66
N PRO A 151 10.52 13.48 24.53
CA PRO A 151 10.24 13.24 25.95
C PRO A 151 9.09 12.23 26.11
N GLY A 152 9.33 11.14 26.84
CA GLY A 152 8.40 10.00 26.96
C GLY A 152 8.83 8.75 26.17
N ALA A 153 9.92 8.80 25.42
CA ALA A 153 10.61 7.62 24.89
C ALA A 153 11.40 6.91 25.99
N ASP A 154 10.70 6.33 26.97
CA ASP A 154 11.33 5.39 27.90
C ASP A 154 11.81 4.17 27.11
N ARG A 155 13.15 4.00 27.06
CA ARG A 155 13.82 2.88 26.38
C ARG A 155 13.39 1.51 26.90
N LEU A 156 12.79 1.44 28.09
CA LEU A 156 12.26 0.19 28.66
C LEU A 156 10.89 -0.22 28.10
N HIS A 157 10.15 0.70 27.46
CA HIS A 157 8.76 0.48 27.01
C HIS A 157 8.55 0.65 25.49
N ALA A 158 9.63 0.81 24.71
CA ALA A 158 9.57 0.98 23.26
C ALA A 158 8.82 -0.15 22.52
N HIS A 159 8.79 -1.36 23.09
CA HIS A 159 8.15 -2.54 22.50
C HIS A 159 6.79 -2.90 23.14
N ALA A 160 6.30 -2.14 24.12
CA ALA A 160 5.17 -2.54 24.98
C ALA A 160 3.90 -1.71 24.76
N ARG A 161 3.66 -1.20 23.55
CA ARG A 161 2.33 -0.64 23.20
C ARG A 161 1.85 -1.20 21.87
N ALA A 162 1.01 -2.24 21.97
CA ALA A 162 0.31 -2.88 20.85
C ALA A 162 -0.72 -1.96 20.17
N PHE A 163 -1.03 -0.80 20.78
CA PHE A 163 -1.89 0.22 20.16
C PHE A 163 -1.25 1.61 20.33
N ARG A 164 -1.23 2.36 19.22
CA ARG A 164 -0.80 3.75 19.16
C ARG A 164 -2.00 4.59 18.72
N PHE A 165 -2.47 5.45 19.61
CA PHE A 165 -3.41 6.50 19.25
C PHE A 165 -2.64 7.62 18.54
N VAL A 166 -3.14 8.00 17.36
CA VAL A 166 -2.67 9.15 16.58
C VAL A 166 -3.79 10.17 16.69
N GLU A 167 -3.52 11.32 17.30
CA GLU A 167 -4.43 12.47 17.19
C GLU A 167 -4.32 13.00 15.77
N THR A 168 -5.44 13.01 15.06
CA THR A 168 -5.62 13.59 13.74
C THR A 168 -6.38 14.91 13.89
N ASP A 169 -6.02 15.93 13.12
CA ASP A 169 -6.76 17.22 13.08
C ASP A 169 -8.12 17.11 12.35
N GLU A 170 -8.50 15.91 11.92
CA GLU A 170 -9.78 15.62 11.26
C GLU A 170 -10.75 15.01 12.29
N GLU A 171 -11.88 15.69 12.51
CA GLU A 171 -13.05 15.12 13.21
C GLU A 171 -13.70 14.04 12.33
N GLU A 172 -13.14 12.83 12.35
CA GLU A 172 -13.85 11.63 11.88
C GLU A 172 -15.03 11.34 12.83
N PRO A 173 -16.23 11.00 12.34
CA PRO A 173 -17.34 10.65 13.22
C PRO A 173 -17.00 9.39 14.03
N GLU A 174 -17.09 9.46 15.36
CA GLU A 174 -16.84 8.34 16.27
C GLU A 174 -17.77 7.14 15.93
N GLU A 175 -17.23 6.15 15.23
CA GLU A 175 -17.94 4.88 15.01
C GLU A 175 -17.84 4.04 16.29
N ARG A 176 -18.82 4.21 17.20
CA ARG A 176 -18.89 3.44 18.45
C ARG A 176 -19.40 2.02 18.19
N ALA A 177 -18.48 1.06 18.16
CA ALA A 177 -18.84 -0.35 18.22
C ALA A 177 -19.30 -0.73 19.65
N ASP A 178 -20.54 -1.23 19.78
CA ASP A 178 -21.03 -1.83 21.03
C ASP A 178 -20.46 -3.24 21.22
N LEU A 179 -19.26 -3.28 21.81
CA LEU A 179 -18.55 -4.52 22.11
C LEU A 179 -19.26 -5.37 23.18
N ILE A 180 -20.11 -4.75 24.02
CA ILE A 180 -20.85 -5.47 25.07
C ILE A 180 -22.02 -6.24 24.46
N GLY A 181 -22.69 -5.67 23.44
CA GLY A 181 -23.72 -6.36 22.66
C GLY A 181 -23.20 -7.61 21.95
N LEU A 182 -22.00 -7.54 21.37
CA LEU A 182 -21.37 -8.64 20.64
C LEU A 182 -21.00 -9.83 21.54
N ALA A 183 -20.55 -9.55 22.78
CA ALA A 183 -20.20 -10.58 23.76
C ALA A 183 -21.42 -11.29 24.36
N ARG A 184 -22.59 -10.65 24.35
CA ARG A 184 -23.84 -11.26 24.82
C ARG A 184 -24.44 -12.22 23.79
N ALA A 185 -24.34 -11.91 22.50
CA ALA A 185 -24.86 -12.75 21.41
C ALA A 185 -24.16 -14.12 21.29
N SER A 186 -22.88 -14.21 21.64
CA SER A 186 -22.11 -15.46 21.60
C SER A 186 -22.42 -16.44 22.74
N THR A 187 -23.24 -16.05 23.73
CA THR A 187 -23.60 -16.91 24.88
C THR A 187 -24.98 -17.54 24.78
N SER A 188 -25.79 -17.24 23.75
CA SER A 188 -27.17 -17.75 23.62
C SER A 188 -27.36 -18.89 22.62
N SER A 189 -26.30 -19.43 22.00
CA SER A 189 -26.39 -20.61 21.12
C SER A 189 -25.75 -21.82 21.81
N GLY A 190 -26.49 -22.38 22.76
CA GLY A 190 -26.17 -23.63 23.44
C GLY A 190 -27.39 -24.14 24.20
N THR A 191 -28.30 -24.81 23.49
CA THR A 191 -29.28 -25.73 24.08
C THR A 191 -28.84 -27.14 23.74
#